data_AF-A0A3Q8VCE2-F1
#
_entry.id   AF-A0A3Q8VCE2-F1
#
_cell.length_a   1.000
_cell.length_b   1.000
_cell.length_c   1.000
_cell.angle_alpha   90.00
_cell.angle_beta   90.00
_cell.angle_gamma   90.00
#
_symmetry.space_group_name_H-M   'P 1'
#
loop_
_entity.id
_entity.type
_entity.pdbx_description
1 polymer ?
#
loop_
_entity_poly.entity_id
_entity_poly.type
_entity_poly.pdbx_seq_one_letter_code
_entity_poly.pdbx_strand_id
1 'polypeptide(L)'
;MTHPVTYDPVVDGRPLPPVPPPSSVRVPRDRALVLVPDAGPMRTVRAGEQVPDGWFGPDRMMFLVDTAEHRLVLDLRLSGRDGATRFRCRVELMCRVTDPAAVVARGIRDMGAAWHGPLDARLRNAARGYGAGESREAERALNAALRGVTGDAAVRLRGARAELLGHDGASRTPGRSRVRGTRPRPGTATAADGTEVLLGEVVARKEEPLPPKPSRPPDVPSAAPAPERRASRVRGTGTAGDGRRGGGRR
;
A
#
# COMPACT_ATOMS: atom_id res chain seq x y z
N MET A 1 2.84 1.27 12.53
CA MET A 1 1.45 1.53 12.11
C MET A 1 1.21 0.74 10.85
N THR A 2 0.38 -0.30 10.92
CA THR A 2 0.07 -1.16 9.77
C THR A 2 -1.02 -0.47 8.97
N HIS A 3 -0.67 0.11 7.84
CA HIS A 3 -1.68 0.64 6.91
C HIS A 3 -2.44 -0.57 6.34
N PRO A 4 -3.79 -0.50 6.22
CA PRO A 4 -4.52 -1.54 5.52
C PRO A 4 -3.95 -1.66 4.10
N VAL A 5 -3.59 -2.89 3.70
CA VAL A 5 -3.08 -3.17 2.36
C VAL A 5 -4.11 -2.64 1.36
N THR A 6 -3.72 -1.64 0.57
CA THR A 6 -4.66 -0.99 -0.35
C THR A 6 -4.95 -1.92 -1.52
N TYR A 7 -3.88 -2.48 -2.09
CA TYR A 7 -3.92 -3.36 -3.27
C TYR A 7 -2.57 -4.06 -3.46
N ASP A 8 -2.58 -5.40 -3.51
CA ASP A 8 -1.43 -6.22 -3.90
C ASP A 8 -1.49 -6.51 -5.40
N PRO A 9 -0.55 -6.01 -6.21
CA PRO A 9 -0.51 -6.26 -7.64
C PRO A 9 -0.08 -7.69 -7.99
N VAL A 10 0.57 -8.42 -7.07
CA VAL A 10 1.01 -9.81 -7.28
C VAL A 10 -0.03 -10.76 -6.71
N VAL A 11 -0.90 -11.26 -7.58
CA VAL A 11 -2.06 -12.07 -7.21
C VAL A 11 -1.68 -13.49 -6.81
N ASP A 12 -0.71 -14.07 -7.52
CA ASP A 12 -0.23 -15.43 -7.27
C ASP A 12 1.27 -15.52 -7.58
N GLY A 13 1.96 -16.42 -6.90
CA GLY A 13 3.39 -16.67 -7.06
C GLY A 13 3.69 -18.13 -6.77
N ARG A 14 4.14 -18.88 -7.78
CA ARG A 14 4.36 -20.32 -7.67
C ARG A 14 5.54 -20.79 -8.50
N PRO A 15 6.20 -21.89 -8.11
CA PRO A 15 7.20 -22.54 -8.96
C PRO A 15 6.57 -22.96 -10.29
N LEU A 16 7.34 -22.86 -11.38
CA LEU A 16 6.95 -23.46 -12.65
C LEU A 16 6.97 -24.99 -12.52
N PRO A 17 6.00 -25.68 -13.14
CA PRO A 17 6.11 -27.12 -13.28
C PRO A 17 7.32 -27.46 -14.17
N PRO A 18 8.00 -28.59 -13.89
CA PRO A 18 9.16 -29.02 -14.67
C PRO A 18 8.82 -29.40 -16.12
N VAL A 19 7.55 -29.71 -16.39
CA VAL A 19 7.03 -30.11 -17.70
C VAL A 19 5.93 -29.13 -18.13
N PRO A 20 5.90 -28.70 -19.41
CA PRO A 20 4.80 -27.88 -19.92
C PRO A 20 3.45 -28.59 -19.75
N PRO A 21 2.39 -27.87 -19.32
CA PRO A 21 1.05 -28.42 -19.34
C PRO A 21 0.62 -28.70 -20.79
N PRO A 22 -0.22 -29.73 -21.02
CA PRO A 22 -0.71 -30.07 -22.37
C PRO A 22 -1.58 -28.96 -22.98
N SER A 23 -2.07 -28.03 -22.17
CA SER A 23 -2.82 -26.85 -22.61
C SER A 23 -1.99 -25.58 -22.44
N SER A 24 -2.03 -24.70 -23.45
CA SER A 24 -1.40 -23.38 -23.37
C SER A 24 -1.94 -22.61 -22.16
N VAL A 25 -1.05 -22.13 -21.29
CA VAL A 25 -1.45 -21.30 -20.14
C VAL A 25 -2.13 -20.04 -20.65
N ARG A 26 -3.44 -19.93 -20.43
CA ARG A 26 -4.22 -18.76 -20.87
C ARG A 26 -4.17 -17.69 -19.76
N VAL A 27 -3.49 -16.58 -20.06
CA VAL A 27 -3.45 -15.41 -19.18
C VAL A 27 -4.74 -14.59 -19.35
N PRO A 28 -5.47 -14.24 -18.27
CA PRO A 28 -6.61 -13.32 -18.33
C PRO A 28 -6.23 -11.94 -18.90
N ARG A 29 -7.17 -11.25 -19.55
CA ARG A 29 -6.93 -9.95 -20.24
C ARG A 29 -6.42 -8.84 -19.33
N ASP A 30 -6.84 -8.88 -18.08
CA ASP A 30 -6.51 -7.95 -17.00
C ASP A 30 -5.24 -8.34 -16.24
N ARG A 31 -4.58 -9.44 -16.64
CA ARG A 31 -3.39 -9.96 -15.95
C ARG A 31 -2.22 -10.16 -16.89
N ALA A 32 -1.05 -10.27 -16.30
CA ALA A 32 0.18 -10.63 -16.98
C ALA A 32 0.91 -11.71 -16.17
N LEU A 33 1.52 -12.65 -16.87
CA LEU A 33 2.37 -13.67 -16.26
C LEU A 33 3.82 -13.21 -16.35
N VAL A 34 4.49 -13.10 -15.21
CA VAL A 34 5.92 -12.81 -15.12
C VAL A 34 6.65 -14.11 -14.86
N LEU A 35 7.57 -14.46 -15.76
CA LEU A 35 8.43 -15.61 -15.65
C LEU A 35 9.80 -15.14 -15.15
N VAL A 36 10.24 -15.69 -14.03
CA VAL A 36 11.51 -15.38 -13.39
C VAL A 36 12.44 -16.58 -13.60
N PRO A 37 13.46 -16.45 -14.47
CA PRO A 37 14.43 -17.51 -14.68
C PRO A 37 15.46 -17.53 -13.54
N ASP A 38 16.18 -18.64 -13.39
CA ASP A 38 17.28 -18.74 -12.42
C ASP A 38 18.44 -17.79 -12.75
N ALA A 39 18.62 -17.50 -14.04
CA ALA A 39 19.57 -16.53 -14.56
C ALA A 39 19.00 -15.83 -15.80
N GLY A 40 19.28 -14.53 -15.92
CA GLY A 40 18.87 -13.70 -17.06
C GLY A 40 17.67 -12.79 -16.80
N PRO A 41 17.15 -12.10 -17.83
CA PRO A 41 16.09 -11.14 -17.68
C PRO A 41 14.74 -11.82 -17.40
N MET A 42 13.95 -11.23 -16.50
CA MET A 42 12.55 -11.61 -16.31
C MET A 42 11.76 -11.36 -17.60
N ARG A 43 10.78 -12.23 -17.89
CA ARG A 43 9.93 -12.11 -19.07
C ARG A 43 8.47 -11.91 -18.67
N THR A 44 7.80 -10.99 -19.33
CA THR A 44 6.35 -10.80 -19.19
C THR A 44 5.63 -11.45 -20.37
N VAL A 45 4.57 -12.20 -20.08
CA VAL A 45 3.64 -12.79 -21.06
C VAL A 45 2.26 -12.17 -20.81
N ARG A 46 1.73 -11.47 -21.80
CA ARG A 46 0.40 -10.83 -21.75
C ARG A 46 -0.70 -11.75 -22.26
N ALA A 47 -1.95 -11.34 -22.07
CA ALA A 47 -3.10 -12.07 -22.62
C ALA A 47 -2.99 -12.24 -24.14
N GLY A 48 -3.13 -13.48 -24.61
CA GLY A 48 -3.01 -13.84 -26.02
C GLY A 48 -1.58 -14.13 -26.50
N GLU A 49 -0.56 -13.82 -25.69
CA GLU A 49 0.81 -14.26 -25.95
C GLU A 49 0.99 -15.69 -25.46
N GLN A 50 1.82 -16.45 -26.16
CA GLN A 50 2.17 -17.82 -25.76
C GLN A 50 3.36 -17.81 -24.80
N VAL A 51 3.27 -18.66 -23.78
CA VAL A 51 4.43 -18.97 -22.93
C VAL A 51 5.41 -19.76 -23.78
N PRO A 52 6.69 -19.36 -23.88
CA PRO A 52 7.64 -20.09 -24.71
C PRO A 52 8.01 -21.44 -24.09
N ASP A 53 8.09 -22.49 -24.91
CA ASP A 53 8.28 -23.87 -24.46
C ASP A 53 9.57 -24.10 -23.64
N GLY A 54 10.62 -23.31 -23.88
CA GLY A 54 11.90 -23.41 -23.15
C GLY A 54 11.89 -22.79 -21.74
N TRP A 55 10.76 -22.23 -21.28
CA TRP A 55 10.66 -21.61 -19.97
C TRP A 55 10.31 -22.58 -18.83
N PHE A 56 9.85 -23.79 -19.14
CA PHE A 56 9.59 -24.83 -18.15
C PHE A 56 10.90 -25.46 -17.66
N GLY A 57 10.97 -25.78 -16.37
CA GLY A 57 12.17 -26.32 -15.73
C GLY A 57 12.14 -26.20 -14.21
N PRO A 58 13.00 -26.94 -13.50
CA PRO A 58 13.12 -26.83 -12.04
C PRO A 58 13.57 -25.42 -11.63
N ASP A 59 13.21 -25.01 -10.42
CA ASP A 59 13.66 -23.79 -9.72
C ASP A 59 13.20 -22.42 -10.29
N ARG A 60 12.44 -22.41 -11.38
CA ARG A 60 11.88 -21.19 -11.96
C ARG A 60 10.59 -20.77 -11.27
N MET A 61 10.36 -19.46 -11.13
CA MET A 61 9.16 -18.91 -10.51
C MET A 61 8.27 -18.22 -11.54
N MET A 62 6.96 -18.40 -11.42
CA MET A 62 5.97 -17.60 -12.13
C MET A 62 5.18 -16.74 -11.15
N PHE A 63 4.93 -15.49 -11.54
CA PHE A 63 4.07 -14.58 -10.81
C PHE A 63 2.93 -14.12 -11.71
N LEU A 64 1.71 -14.19 -11.20
CA LEU A 64 0.55 -13.62 -11.87
C LEU A 64 0.35 -12.20 -11.32
N VAL A 65 0.54 -11.21 -12.19
CA VAL A 65 0.45 -9.80 -11.86
C VAL A 65 -0.83 -9.24 -12.44
N ASP A 66 -1.56 -8.50 -11.62
CA ASP A 66 -2.75 -7.78 -12.06
C ASP A 66 -2.34 -6.44 -12.71
N THR A 67 -2.91 -6.21 -13.90
CA THR A 67 -2.64 -5.06 -14.76
C THR A 67 -3.90 -4.22 -15.01
N ALA A 68 -5.01 -4.57 -14.37
CA ALA A 68 -6.22 -3.76 -14.38
C ALA A 68 -5.96 -2.38 -13.75
N GLU A 69 -6.88 -1.46 -14.04
CA GLU A 69 -6.89 -0.15 -13.41
C GLU A 69 -7.63 -0.23 -12.08
N HIS A 70 -6.95 0.22 -11.02
CA HIS A 70 -7.44 0.20 -9.65
C HIS A 70 -7.49 1.59 -9.05
N ARG A 71 -8.53 1.84 -8.24
CA ARG A 71 -8.62 3.04 -7.42
C ARG A 71 -7.78 2.87 -6.16
N LEU A 72 -6.81 3.76 -5.96
CA LEU A 72 -6.08 3.89 -4.71
C LEU A 72 -6.60 5.10 -3.94
N VAL A 73 -6.75 4.93 -2.64
CA VAL A 73 -7.11 5.99 -1.70
C VAL A 73 -6.06 6.01 -0.60
N LEU A 74 -5.44 7.18 -0.40
CA LEU A 74 -4.38 7.37 0.59
C LEU A 74 -4.76 8.48 1.56
N ASP A 75 -4.64 8.20 2.85
CA ASP A 75 -4.80 9.20 3.89
C ASP A 75 -3.42 9.72 4.32
N LEU A 76 -3.20 11.02 4.13
CA LEU A 76 -1.96 11.72 4.46
C LEU A 76 -2.20 12.77 5.54
N ARG A 77 -1.17 13.01 6.36
CA ARG A 77 -1.16 14.09 7.35
C ARG A 77 -0.07 15.08 7.00
N LEU A 78 -0.48 16.23 6.48
CA LEU A 78 0.42 17.28 6.00
C LEU A 78 0.54 18.39 7.04
N SER A 79 1.76 18.90 7.23
CA SER A 79 1.99 20.09 8.05
C SER A 79 1.81 21.34 7.21
N GLY A 80 1.05 22.30 7.72
CA GLY A 80 0.94 23.65 7.17
C GLY A 80 2.17 24.51 7.45
N ARG A 81 2.07 25.79 7.09
CA ARG A 81 3.14 26.80 7.17
C ARG A 81 3.72 26.98 8.58
N ASP A 82 2.85 27.03 9.57
CA ASP A 82 3.17 27.31 10.97
C ASP A 82 3.63 26.05 11.76
N GLY A 83 3.60 24.86 11.13
CA GLY A 83 3.92 23.58 11.77
C GLY A 83 2.89 23.09 12.80
N ALA A 84 2.08 23.99 13.35
CA ALA A 84 0.95 23.71 14.24
C ALA A 84 -0.29 23.24 13.46
N THR A 85 -0.54 23.85 12.30
CA THR A 85 -1.62 23.45 11.41
C THR A 85 -1.33 22.08 10.82
N ARG A 86 -2.30 21.17 10.97
CA ARG A 86 -2.25 19.82 10.40
C ARG A 86 -3.45 19.62 9.48
N PHE A 87 -3.16 19.43 8.21
CA PHE A 87 -4.16 19.08 7.21
C PHE A 87 -4.27 17.55 7.15
N ARG A 88 -5.49 17.04 7.35
CA ARG A 88 -5.81 15.66 6.99
C ARG A 88 -6.22 15.66 5.52
N CYS A 89 -5.43 15.02 4.69
CA CYS A 89 -5.62 14.99 3.25
C CYS A 89 -5.95 13.58 2.80
N ARG A 90 -7.05 13.42 2.07
CA ARG A 90 -7.39 12.19 1.37
C ARG A 90 -7.01 12.36 -0.10
N VAL A 91 -6.17 11.48 -0.61
CA VAL A 91 -5.74 11.47 -2.01
C VAL A 91 -6.37 10.28 -2.70
N GLU A 92 -7.03 10.53 -3.82
CA GLU A 92 -7.62 9.50 -4.66
C GLU A 92 -7.00 9.52 -6.04
N LEU A 93 -6.63 8.37 -6.57
CA LEU A 93 -6.00 8.25 -7.89
C LEU A 93 -6.24 6.87 -8.49
N MET A 94 -6.17 6.78 -9.82
CA MET A 94 -6.17 5.51 -10.54
C MET A 94 -4.73 5.04 -10.74
N CYS A 95 -4.51 3.74 -10.55
CA CYS A 95 -3.23 3.08 -10.68
C CYS A 95 -3.38 1.88 -11.61
N ARG A 96 -2.41 1.68 -12.50
CA ARG A 96 -2.32 0.46 -13.32
C ARG A 96 -0.86 0.05 -13.52
N VAL A 97 -0.60 -1.24 -13.50
CA VAL A 97 0.73 -1.78 -13.80
C VAL A 97 1.00 -1.70 -15.30
N THR A 98 2.10 -1.07 -15.69
CA THR A 98 2.55 -0.98 -17.09
C THR A 98 3.66 -1.97 -17.40
N ASP A 99 4.58 -2.18 -16.46
CA ASP A 99 5.64 -3.19 -16.52
C ASP A 99 5.56 -4.14 -15.32
N PRO A 100 4.91 -5.31 -15.52
CA PRO A 100 4.78 -6.35 -14.49
C PRO A 100 6.11 -6.91 -14.00
N ALA A 101 7.10 -7.05 -14.87
CA ALA A 101 8.41 -7.59 -14.48
C ALA A 101 9.12 -6.63 -13.52
N ALA A 102 9.04 -5.32 -13.76
CA ALA A 102 9.58 -4.33 -12.84
C ALA A 102 8.87 -4.32 -11.48
N VAL A 103 7.56 -4.57 -11.43
CA VAL A 103 6.79 -4.69 -10.17
C VAL A 103 7.29 -5.88 -9.33
N VAL A 104 7.46 -7.04 -9.97
CA VAL A 104 7.97 -8.26 -9.32
C VAL A 104 9.41 -8.08 -8.88
N ALA A 105 10.28 -7.54 -9.75
CA ALA A 105 11.69 -7.30 -9.43
C ALA A 105 11.89 -6.35 -8.24
N ARG A 106 11.00 -5.35 -8.09
CA ARG A 106 11.00 -4.42 -6.95
C ARG A 106 10.34 -4.99 -5.69
N GLY A 107 9.67 -6.15 -5.79
CA GLY A 107 8.95 -6.75 -4.68
C GLY A 107 7.76 -5.90 -4.19
N ILE A 108 7.10 -5.15 -5.08
CA ILE A 108 5.96 -4.32 -4.69
C ILE A 108 4.75 -5.22 -4.40
N ARG A 109 4.39 -5.32 -3.12
CA ARG A 109 3.21 -6.07 -2.63
C ARG A 109 2.08 -5.19 -2.11
N ASP A 110 2.35 -3.89 -1.97
CA ASP A 110 1.34 -2.90 -1.59
C ASP A 110 1.57 -1.63 -2.39
N MET A 111 0.67 -1.37 -3.34
CA MET A 111 0.72 -0.18 -4.18
C MET A 111 0.50 1.11 -3.38
N GLY A 112 -0.31 1.06 -2.32
CA GLY A 112 -0.53 2.22 -1.47
C GLY A 112 0.75 2.61 -0.75
N ALA A 113 1.44 1.62 -0.16
CA ALA A 113 2.72 1.83 0.50
C ALA A 113 3.81 2.32 -0.47
N ALA A 114 3.89 1.75 -1.67
CA ALA A 114 4.88 2.13 -2.68
C ALA A 114 4.75 3.61 -3.11
N TRP A 115 3.52 4.14 -3.16
CA TRP A 115 3.24 5.50 -3.62
C TRP A 115 3.07 6.51 -2.48
N HIS A 116 2.91 6.07 -1.23
CA HIS A 116 2.74 6.96 -0.09
C HIS A 116 3.88 7.96 0.03
N GLY A 117 5.14 7.51 0.05
CA GLY A 117 6.32 8.38 0.21
C GLY A 117 6.45 9.46 -0.87
N PRO A 118 6.46 9.11 -2.17
CA PRO A 118 6.53 10.09 -3.26
C PRO A 118 5.40 11.11 -3.24
N LEU A 119 4.16 10.68 -2.97
CA LEU A 119 3.00 11.57 -2.94
C LEU A 119 3.02 12.49 -1.70
N ASP A 120 3.34 11.94 -0.54
CA ASP A 120 3.49 12.68 0.71
C ASP A 120 4.57 13.77 0.59
N ALA A 121 5.74 13.46 0.03
CA ALA A 121 6.80 14.44 -0.17
C ALA A 121 6.35 15.61 -1.07
N ARG A 122 5.69 15.28 -2.19
CA ARG A 122 5.19 16.27 -3.16
C ARG A 122 4.11 17.18 -2.53
N LEU A 123 3.15 16.57 -1.83
CA LEU A 123 2.04 17.30 -1.22
C LEU A 123 2.47 18.09 0.02
N ARG A 124 3.42 17.57 0.80
CA ARG A 124 4.01 18.31 1.93
C ARG A 124 4.66 19.61 1.46
N ASN A 125 5.36 19.60 0.34
CA ASN A 125 5.98 20.81 -0.20
C ASN A 125 4.93 21.87 -0.58
N ALA A 126 3.79 21.44 -1.16
CA ALA A 126 2.70 22.34 -1.47
C ALA A 126 1.97 22.86 -0.21
N ALA A 127 1.76 22.01 0.80
CA ALA A 127 1.04 22.35 2.03
C ALA A 127 1.76 23.39 2.91
N ARG A 128 3.11 23.45 2.87
CA ARG A 128 3.92 24.40 3.64
C ARG A 128 3.59 25.88 3.35
N GLY A 129 2.93 26.16 2.24
CA GLY A 129 2.51 27.51 1.89
C GLY A 129 1.32 28.03 2.71
N TYR A 130 0.57 27.18 3.42
CA TYR A 130 -0.78 27.51 3.89
C TYR A 130 -1.00 27.27 5.39
N GLY A 131 -1.81 28.11 6.02
CA GLY A 131 -2.22 28.00 7.43
C GLY A 131 -3.68 27.56 7.63
N ALA A 132 -4.12 27.50 8.88
CA ALA A 132 -5.42 26.94 9.29
C ALA A 132 -6.66 27.57 8.63
N GLY A 133 -6.60 28.84 8.22
CA GLY A 133 -7.70 29.55 7.55
C GLY A 133 -7.75 29.38 6.03
N GLU A 134 -6.71 28.79 5.43
CA GLU A 134 -6.49 28.78 3.99
C GLU A 134 -6.78 27.40 3.36
N SER A 135 -7.68 26.61 3.96
CA SER A 135 -7.94 25.23 3.53
C SER A 135 -8.37 25.12 2.07
N ARG A 136 -9.15 26.07 1.55
CA ARG A 136 -9.58 26.03 0.14
C ARG A 136 -8.42 26.35 -0.81
N GLU A 137 -7.59 27.33 -0.47
CA GLU A 137 -6.38 27.67 -1.21
C GLU A 137 -5.39 26.50 -1.20
N ALA A 138 -5.19 25.90 -0.02
CA ALA A 138 -4.34 24.73 0.18
C ALA A 138 -4.81 23.56 -0.68
N GLU A 139 -6.10 23.20 -0.65
CA GLU A 139 -6.64 22.13 -1.48
C GLU A 139 -6.43 22.38 -2.97
N ARG A 140 -6.65 23.63 -3.45
CA ARG A 140 -6.37 23.99 -4.84
C ARG A 140 -4.89 23.81 -5.19
N ALA A 141 -3.99 24.19 -4.30
CA ALA A 141 -2.55 24.03 -4.50
C ALA A 141 -2.11 22.56 -4.48
N LEU A 142 -2.67 21.74 -3.60
CA LEU A 142 -2.43 20.29 -3.55
C LEU A 142 -2.88 19.63 -4.85
N ASN A 143 -4.10 19.93 -5.33
CA ASN A 143 -4.59 19.44 -6.61
C ASN A 143 -3.74 19.93 -7.78
N ALA A 144 -3.29 21.18 -7.76
CA ALA A 144 -2.37 21.69 -8.76
C ALA A 144 -1.04 20.93 -8.78
N ALA A 145 -0.49 20.61 -7.60
CA ALA A 145 0.70 19.80 -7.49
C ALA A 145 0.49 18.38 -8.04
N LEU A 146 -0.71 17.79 -7.89
CA LEU A 146 -1.00 16.43 -8.36
C LEU A 146 -1.22 16.30 -9.88
N ARG A 147 -1.55 17.38 -10.59
CA ARG A 147 -1.83 17.31 -12.05
C ARG A 147 -0.69 16.71 -12.88
N GLY A 148 0.55 16.85 -12.44
CA GLY A 148 1.74 16.30 -13.10
C GLY A 148 2.21 14.96 -12.55
N VAL A 149 1.37 14.22 -11.82
CA VAL A 149 1.72 12.88 -11.32
C VAL A 149 1.30 11.85 -12.37
N THR A 150 2.28 11.16 -12.95
CA THR A 150 2.04 10.11 -13.95
C THR A 150 2.45 8.71 -13.49
N GLY A 151 3.14 8.59 -12.36
CA GLY A 151 3.78 7.36 -11.90
C GLY A 151 5.22 7.24 -12.37
N ASP A 152 5.68 6.00 -12.57
CA ASP A 152 7.03 5.66 -13.03
C ASP A 152 6.97 4.67 -14.23
N ALA A 153 8.10 4.07 -14.59
CA ALA A 153 8.16 3.10 -15.70
C ALA A 153 7.34 1.82 -15.43
N ALA A 154 7.24 1.41 -14.16
CA ALA A 154 6.56 0.19 -13.75
C ALA A 154 5.04 0.38 -13.59
N VAL A 155 4.63 1.55 -13.13
CA VAL A 155 3.26 1.84 -12.74
C VAL A 155 2.83 3.20 -13.26
N ARG A 156 1.68 3.22 -13.91
CA ARG A 156 1.06 4.46 -14.37
C ARG A 156 -0.02 4.92 -13.39
N LEU A 157 0.07 6.17 -12.99
CA LEU A 157 -0.92 6.86 -12.16
C LEU A 157 -1.69 7.89 -12.99
N ARG A 158 -2.99 8.04 -12.71
CA ARG A 158 -3.86 9.02 -13.38
C ARG A 158 -4.94 9.55 -12.44
N GLY A 159 -5.51 10.70 -12.80
CA GLY A 159 -6.70 11.23 -12.14
C GLY A 159 -6.49 11.56 -10.66
N ALA A 160 -5.26 11.89 -10.26
CA ALA A 160 -4.93 12.15 -8.87
C ALA A 160 -5.64 13.43 -8.38
N ARG A 161 -6.39 13.30 -7.29
CA ARG A 161 -7.14 14.37 -6.64
C ARG A 161 -6.89 14.34 -5.14
N ALA A 162 -6.68 15.50 -4.55
CA ALA A 162 -6.58 15.68 -3.10
C ALA A 162 -7.86 16.36 -2.58
N GLU A 163 -8.33 15.90 -1.44
CA GLU A 163 -9.40 16.50 -0.66
C GLU A 163 -8.87 16.77 0.74
N LEU A 164 -9.08 17.98 1.26
CA LEU A 164 -8.78 18.29 2.65
C LEU A 164 -10.00 17.95 3.49
N LEU A 165 -9.84 16.93 4.33
CA LEU A 165 -10.84 16.58 5.32
C LEU A 165 -10.81 17.68 6.38
N GLY A 166 -11.94 18.37 6.53
CA GLY A 166 -12.10 19.44 7.50
C GLY A 166 -11.57 19.04 8.87
N HIS A 167 -10.92 19.97 9.54
CA HIS A 167 -10.66 19.82 10.96
C HIS A 167 -12.03 19.84 11.65
N ASP A 168 -12.57 18.68 12.02
CA ASP A 168 -13.66 18.62 13.01
C ASP A 168 -13.09 19.07 14.37
N GLY A 169 -12.77 20.35 14.45
CA GLY A 169 -12.59 21.11 15.68
C GLY A 169 -13.96 21.51 16.21
N ALA A 170 -14.83 20.51 16.40
CA ALA A 170 -16.06 20.66 17.15
C ALA A 170 -16.48 19.28 17.64
N SER A 171 -15.86 18.83 18.73
CA SER A 171 -16.66 18.16 19.75
C SER A 171 -17.78 19.11 20.15
N ARG A 172 -18.88 19.09 19.38
CA ARG A 172 -20.17 19.59 19.83
C ARG A 172 -20.59 18.60 20.91
N THR A 173 -20.08 18.78 22.12
CA THR A 173 -20.71 18.27 23.33
C THR A 173 -22.18 18.59 23.16
N PRO A 174 -23.10 17.61 23.06
CA PRO A 174 -24.51 17.93 23.13
C PRO A 174 -24.69 18.60 24.48
N GLY A 175 -24.90 19.92 24.45
CA GLY A 175 -25.19 20.69 25.64
C GLY A 175 -26.31 19.97 26.35
N ARG A 176 -26.01 19.50 27.58
CA ARG A 176 -27.02 18.99 28.49
C ARG A 176 -28.10 20.05 28.60
N SER A 177 -29.16 19.88 27.83
CA SER A 177 -30.41 20.59 28.04
C SER A 177 -30.94 20.07 29.37
N ARG A 178 -30.67 20.81 30.44
CA ARG A 178 -31.35 20.64 31.72
C ARG A 178 -32.79 21.11 31.53
N VAL A 179 -33.62 20.28 30.92
CA VAL A 179 -35.06 20.43 31.04
C VAL A 179 -35.45 19.87 32.40
N ARG A 180 -35.82 20.82 33.26
CA ARG A 180 -36.43 20.67 34.57
C ARG A 180 -37.72 19.84 34.43
N GLY A 181 -37.62 18.53 34.68
CA GLY A 181 -38.78 17.64 34.75
C GLY A 181 -39.64 18.00 35.96
N THR A 182 -40.79 18.63 35.72
CA THR A 182 -41.87 18.77 36.69
C THR A 182 -42.56 17.42 36.87
N ARG A 183 -42.61 16.97 38.12
CA ARG A 183 -43.38 15.83 38.63
C ARG A 183 -44.84 15.83 38.13
N PRO A 184 -45.38 14.69 37.68
CA PRO A 184 -46.81 14.43 37.78
C PRO A 184 -47.10 13.66 39.07
N ARG A 185 -48.13 14.10 39.80
CA ARG A 185 -48.78 13.37 40.91
C ARG A 185 -49.77 12.35 40.36
N PRO A 186 -50.12 11.29 41.12
CA PRO A 186 -50.97 10.20 40.68
C PRO A 186 -52.46 10.58 40.82
N GLY A 187 -53.26 10.17 39.84
CA GLY A 187 -54.72 10.25 39.85
C GLY A 187 -55.29 8.94 39.29
N THR A 188 -56.19 8.34 40.07
CA THR A 188 -56.76 6.99 39.94
C THR A 188 -57.94 6.90 38.97
N ALA A 189 -57.99 5.74 38.27
CA ALA A 189 -59.12 4.90 37.87
C ALA A 189 -60.25 5.48 36.99
N THR A 190 -60.63 4.78 35.92
CA THR A 190 -61.81 3.86 35.89
C THR A 190 -61.69 2.91 34.69
N ALA A 191 -62.15 1.66 34.88
CA ALA A 191 -62.12 0.54 33.95
C ALA A 191 -63.37 0.43 33.06
N ALA A 192 -63.21 -0.20 31.89
CA ALA A 192 -64.19 -1.01 31.17
C ALA A 192 -63.41 -1.75 30.05
N ASP A 193 -62.93 -2.97 30.28
CA ASP A 193 -63.63 -4.26 30.11
C ASP A 193 -63.33 -4.91 28.74
N GLY A 194 -63.08 -6.21 28.77
CA GLY A 194 -63.13 -7.12 27.63
C GLY A 194 -61.81 -7.42 26.90
N THR A 195 -60.95 -8.29 27.45
CA THR A 195 -60.69 -9.68 26.97
C THR A 195 -59.31 -10.23 27.36
N GLU A 196 -59.34 -11.56 27.57
CA GLU A 196 -58.45 -12.47 28.28
C GLU A 196 -57.03 -12.63 27.68
N VAL A 197 -55.97 -12.60 28.51
CA VAL A 197 -55.19 -13.72 29.10
C VAL A 197 -54.57 -14.73 28.10
N LEU A 198 -53.23 -14.77 27.99
CA LEU A 198 -52.36 -15.85 28.53
C LEU A 198 -50.90 -15.80 28.02
N LEU A 199 -50.01 -15.66 29.01
CA LEU A 199 -48.79 -16.45 29.28
C LEU A 199 -47.70 -16.67 28.21
N GLY A 200 -46.48 -16.26 28.58
CA GLY A 200 -45.28 -17.10 28.47
C GLY A 200 -44.32 -16.79 27.33
N GLU A 201 -43.22 -16.11 27.62
CA GLU A 201 -41.89 -16.76 27.77
C GLU A 201 -40.78 -15.71 27.76
N VAL A 202 -40.11 -15.62 28.91
CA VAL A 202 -38.79 -15.01 29.04
C VAL A 202 -37.79 -16.03 28.52
N VAL A 203 -37.12 -15.73 27.41
CA VAL A 203 -35.90 -16.43 27.03
C VAL A 203 -34.77 -15.43 26.95
N ALA A 204 -33.95 -15.48 28.01
CA ALA A 204 -32.62 -14.92 28.07
C ALA A 204 -31.80 -15.36 26.85
N ARG A 205 -31.41 -14.40 26.00
CA ARG A 205 -30.34 -14.66 25.04
C ARG A 205 -29.01 -14.66 25.77
N LYS A 206 -28.57 -15.89 26.04
CA LYS A 206 -27.23 -16.31 26.40
C LYS A 206 -26.20 -15.59 25.53
N GLU A 207 -25.34 -14.78 26.13
CA GLU A 207 -24.10 -14.31 25.53
C GLU A 207 -23.27 -15.54 25.13
N GLU A 208 -22.96 -15.64 23.85
CA GLU A 208 -22.01 -16.61 23.32
C GLU A 208 -20.60 -16.00 23.42
N PRO A 209 -19.62 -16.64 24.11
CA PRO A 209 -18.28 -16.10 24.24
C PRO A 209 -17.54 -16.18 22.90
N LEU A 210 -16.90 -15.07 22.52
CA LEU A 210 -16.01 -14.99 21.35
C LEU A 210 -14.89 -16.05 21.42
N PRO A 211 -14.47 -16.64 20.29
CA PRO A 211 -13.35 -17.59 20.25
C PRO A 211 -12.02 -16.92 20.64
N PRO A 212 -11.10 -17.66 21.30
CA PRO A 212 -9.81 -17.12 21.72
C PRO A 212 -8.94 -16.73 20.51
N LYS A 213 -8.23 -15.62 20.66
CA LYS A 213 -7.25 -15.10 19.68
C LYS A 213 -6.17 -16.16 19.40
N PRO A 214 -5.75 -16.36 18.13
CA PRO A 214 -4.64 -17.24 17.82
C PRO A 214 -3.33 -16.72 18.44
N SER A 215 -2.64 -17.63 19.11
CA SER A 215 -1.37 -17.46 19.78
C SER A 215 -0.28 -16.96 18.82
N ARG A 216 0.53 -16.04 19.33
CA ARG A 216 1.76 -15.54 18.71
C ARG A 216 2.65 -16.71 18.23
N PRO A 217 3.17 -16.70 16.98
CA PRO A 217 4.13 -17.70 16.55
C PRO A 217 5.45 -17.57 17.37
N PRO A 218 6.18 -18.67 17.58
CA PRO A 218 7.39 -18.69 18.40
C PRO A 218 8.49 -17.79 17.81
N ASP A 219 9.22 -17.11 18.70
CA ASP A 219 10.38 -16.28 18.37
C ASP A 219 11.43 -17.11 17.61
N VAL A 220 11.71 -16.73 16.37
CA VAL A 220 12.81 -17.28 15.59
C VAL A 220 14.09 -16.55 16.02
N PRO A 221 15.15 -17.25 16.47
CA PRO A 221 16.39 -16.59 16.85
C PRO A 221 17.03 -15.88 15.65
N SER A 222 17.32 -14.60 15.85
CA SER A 222 17.99 -13.71 14.91
C SER A 222 19.32 -14.31 14.45
N ALA A 223 19.46 -14.54 13.14
CA ALA A 223 20.72 -14.93 12.53
C ALA A 223 21.79 -13.86 12.79
N ALA A 224 22.99 -14.31 13.16
CA ALA A 224 24.15 -13.46 13.42
C ALA A 224 24.57 -12.68 12.16
N PRO A 225 25.11 -11.45 12.29
CA PRO A 225 25.63 -10.70 11.15
C PRO A 225 26.90 -11.35 10.58
N ALA A 226 26.99 -11.37 9.25
CA ALA A 226 28.13 -11.87 8.48
C ALA A 226 29.42 -11.06 8.73
N PRO A 227 30.61 -11.68 8.64
CA PRO A 227 31.87 -11.01 8.95
C PRO A 227 32.27 -9.97 7.90
N GLU A 228 32.74 -8.82 8.39
CA GLU A 228 33.26 -7.70 7.60
C GLU A 228 34.46 -8.12 6.72
N ARG A 229 34.39 -7.75 5.44
CA ARG A 229 35.52 -7.86 4.50
C ARG A 229 36.64 -6.91 4.92
N ARG A 230 37.71 -7.49 5.45
CA ARG A 230 39.00 -6.83 5.70
C ARG A 230 39.58 -6.30 4.38
N ALA A 231 39.62 -4.98 4.21
CA ALA A 231 40.39 -4.33 3.15
C ALA A 231 41.89 -4.50 3.45
N SER A 232 42.56 -5.36 2.69
CA SER A 232 44.02 -5.48 2.77
C SER A 232 44.68 -4.45 1.87
N ARG A 233 45.36 -3.49 2.50
CA ARG A 233 46.28 -2.52 1.90
C ARG A 233 47.30 -3.24 1.01
N VAL A 234 47.26 -3.00 -0.30
CA VAL A 234 48.42 -3.24 -1.16
C VAL A 234 49.41 -2.10 -0.93
N ARG A 235 50.53 -2.47 -0.33
CA ARG A 235 51.69 -1.62 -0.05
C ARG A 235 52.44 -1.39 -1.36
N GLY A 236 52.56 -0.14 -1.76
CA GLY A 236 53.48 0.25 -2.82
C GLY A 236 54.91 -0.07 -2.40
N THR A 237 55.65 -0.70 -3.30
CA THR A 237 57.11 -0.68 -3.30
C THR A 237 57.53 -0.29 -4.70
N GLY A 238 58.08 0.91 -4.81
CA GLY A 238 58.80 1.34 -5.98
C GLY A 238 60.19 0.74 -5.95
N THR A 239 60.66 0.32 -7.11
CA THR A 239 62.08 0.15 -7.39
C THR A 239 62.31 0.52 -8.85
N ALA A 240 63.20 1.50 -9.02
CA ALA A 240 63.79 1.92 -10.27
C ALA A 240 64.73 0.86 -10.85
N GLY A 241 65.05 1.00 -12.13
CA GLY A 241 66.15 0.30 -12.80
C GLY A 241 65.73 -0.17 -14.19
N ASP A 242 65.96 0.63 -15.22
CA ASP A 242 67.17 0.61 -16.07
C ASP A 242 66.93 -0.25 -17.32
N GLY A 243 67.22 0.32 -18.49
CA GLY A 243 66.78 -0.23 -19.76
C GLY A 243 67.10 0.62 -20.99
N ARG A 244 68.38 0.96 -21.12
CA ARG A 244 69.11 1.44 -22.31
C ARG A 244 68.53 1.12 -23.70
N ARG A 245 68.69 2.15 -24.55
CA ARG A 245 69.33 2.19 -25.90
C ARG A 245 68.60 1.65 -27.15
N GLY A 246 68.62 2.54 -28.14
CA GLY A 246 68.60 2.29 -29.59
C GLY A 246 67.84 3.42 -30.28
N GLY A 247 68.42 4.44 -30.92
CA GLY A 247 69.72 4.53 -31.58
C GLY A 247 69.57 4.28 -33.09
N GLY A 248 69.31 5.34 -33.87
CA GLY A 248 69.28 5.35 -35.34
C GLY A 248 68.55 6.59 -35.86
N ARG A 249 69.14 7.80 -35.81
CA ARG A 249 70.02 8.43 -36.83
C ARG A 249 69.46 8.44 -38.26
N ARG A 250 69.22 9.66 -38.74
CA ARG A 250 70.03 10.18 -39.85
C ARG A 250 71.39 10.64 -39.30
#